data_AF-T1BYN7-F1
#
_entry.id   AF-T1BYN7-F1
#
_cell.length_a   1.000
_cell.length_b   1.000
_cell.length_c   1.000
_cell.angle_alpha   90.00
_cell.angle_beta   90.00
_cell.angle_gamma   90.00
#
_symmetry.space_group_name_H-M   'P 1'
#
loop_
_entity.id
_entity.type
_entity.pdbx_description
1 polymer ?
#
loop_
_entity_poly.entity_id
_entity_poly.type
_entity_poly.pdbx_seq_one_letter_code
_entity_poly.pdbx_strand_id
1 'polypeptide(L)'
;MRDILETGATVIPVMSEKSKGLITETTIQWAAGKEVIQELTGKMEHITVFDGDYRNKVLLICPATYDQIGKFASGIADGTVEAMFAYALGHGVRIVIVPAMHLDMYRNPIMQENIQKLRRFGTFILDPIIEDG
;
A
#
# COMPACT_ATOMS: atom_id res chain seq x y z
N MET A 1 3.12 -6.49 10.81
CA MET A 1 2.19 -5.67 11.63
C MET A 1 2.63 -5.63 13.09
N ARG A 2 2.74 -6.76 13.78
CA ARG A 2 3.27 -6.83 15.16
C ARG A 2 4.58 -6.05 15.33
N ASP A 3 5.58 -6.32 14.49
CA ASP A 3 6.89 -5.68 14.61
C ASP A 3 6.83 -4.15 14.44
N ILE A 4 5.88 -3.63 13.67
CA ILE A 4 5.65 -2.18 13.51
C ILE A 4 5.05 -1.60 14.79
N LEU A 5 4.10 -2.32 15.42
CA LEU A 5 3.49 -1.88 16.67
C LEU A 5 4.50 -1.90 17.83
N GLU A 6 5.44 -2.84 17.84
CA GLU A 6 6.51 -2.92 18.84
C GLU A 6 7.48 -1.73 18.79
N THR A 7 7.57 -1.01 17.65
CA THR A 7 8.33 0.25 17.58
C THR A 7 7.59 1.43 18.20
N GLY A 8 6.38 1.23 18.73
CA GLY A 8 5.50 2.30 19.23
C GLY A 8 4.77 3.07 18.13
N ALA A 9 4.85 2.64 16.86
CA ALA A 9 4.13 3.27 15.76
C ALA A 9 2.63 2.98 15.84
N THR A 10 1.81 3.94 15.42
CA THR A 10 0.36 3.73 15.23
C THR A 10 0.12 3.18 13.81
N VAL A 11 -0.62 2.09 13.71
CA VAL A 11 -0.98 1.48 12.42
C VAL A 11 -2.46 1.72 12.15
N ILE A 12 -2.75 2.37 11.01
CA ILE A 12 -4.12 2.53 10.50
C ILE A 12 -4.29 1.52 9.37
N PRO A 13 -5.05 0.44 9.57
CA PRO A 13 -5.20 -0.58 8.55
C PRO A 13 -6.13 -0.11 7.41
N VAL A 14 -5.72 -0.40 6.18
CA VAL A 14 -6.50 -0.15 4.96
C VAL A 14 -6.55 -1.43 4.17
N MET A 15 -7.74 -1.83 3.71
CA MET A 15 -7.94 -3.05 2.94
C MET A 15 -8.52 -2.71 1.56
N SER A 16 -8.02 -3.40 0.53
CA SER A 16 -8.67 -3.39 -0.78
C SER A 16 -9.83 -4.38 -0.81
N GLU A 17 -10.80 -4.19 -1.70
CA GLU A 17 -11.91 -5.15 -1.87
C GLU A 17 -11.41 -6.58 -2.10
N LYS A 18 -10.38 -6.76 -2.93
CA LYS A 18 -9.80 -8.07 -3.23
C LYS A 18 -9.15 -8.73 -2.00
N SER A 19 -8.62 -7.94 -1.05
CA SER A 19 -7.95 -8.48 0.14
C SER A 19 -8.91 -9.16 1.12
N LYS A 20 -10.21 -8.80 1.09
CA LYS A 20 -11.26 -9.38 1.95
C LYS A 20 -11.46 -10.88 1.69
N GLY A 21 -11.10 -11.39 0.50
CA GLY A 21 -11.13 -12.81 0.19
C GLY A 21 -9.97 -13.62 0.76
N LEU A 22 -8.94 -12.97 1.32
CA LEU A 22 -7.74 -13.61 1.86
C LEU A 22 -7.65 -13.51 3.38
N ILE A 23 -7.97 -12.33 3.93
CA ILE A 23 -7.98 -12.08 5.37
C ILE A 23 -9.22 -11.28 5.72
N THR A 24 -9.82 -11.57 6.88
CA THR A 24 -11.02 -10.87 7.33
C THR A 24 -10.66 -9.55 8.00
N GLU A 25 -11.57 -8.58 7.88
CA GLU A 25 -11.48 -7.29 8.54
C GLU A 25 -11.26 -7.42 10.05
N THR A 26 -12.05 -8.26 10.72
CA THR A 26 -11.98 -8.46 12.17
C THR A 26 -10.59 -8.92 12.62
N THR A 27 -9.91 -9.74 11.81
CA THR A 27 -8.54 -10.19 12.11
C THR A 27 -7.55 -9.03 12.05
N ILE A 28 -7.65 -8.19 11.01
CA ILE A 28 -6.80 -7.01 10.86
C ILE A 28 -7.10 -5.97 11.95
N GLN A 29 -8.38 -5.72 12.24
CA GLN A 29 -8.80 -4.78 13.27
C GLN A 29 -8.29 -5.19 14.65
N TRP A 30 -8.43 -6.48 15.01
CA TRP A 30 -7.92 -7.01 16.26
C TRP A 30 -6.40 -6.83 16.37
N ALA A 31 -5.67 -7.13 15.29
CA ALA A 31 -4.22 -7.08 15.31
C ALA A 31 -3.65 -5.65 15.25
N ALA A 32 -4.35 -4.69 14.62
CA ALA A 32 -3.96 -3.29 14.58
C ALA A 32 -4.47 -2.46 15.77
N GLY A 33 -5.53 -2.92 16.44
CA GLY A 33 -6.22 -2.16 17.48
C GLY A 33 -6.92 -0.89 16.96
N LYS A 34 -7.21 -0.83 15.66
CA LYS A 34 -7.81 0.31 14.95
C LYS A 34 -8.83 -0.19 13.93
N GLU A 35 -9.87 0.61 13.68
CA GLU A 35 -10.84 0.35 12.62
C GLU A 35 -10.16 0.29 11.25
N VAL A 36 -10.67 -0.59 10.39
CA VAL A 36 -10.14 -0.81 9.04
C VAL A 36 -10.85 0.09 8.06
N ILE A 37 -10.07 0.83 7.26
CA ILE A 37 -10.60 1.60 6.15
C ILE A 37 -10.75 0.65 4.95
N GLN A 38 -12.00 0.34 4.60
CA GLN A 38 -12.32 -0.54 3.47
C GLN A 38 -12.80 0.25 2.26
N GLU A 39 -13.59 1.29 2.52
CA GLU A 39 -14.20 2.14 1.51
C GLU A 39 -14.00 3.61 1.88
N LEU A 40 -13.91 4.45 0.86
CA LEU A 40 -13.85 5.89 1.05
C LEU A 40 -15.26 6.45 1.17
N THR A 41 -15.51 7.23 2.21
CA THR A 41 -16.80 7.84 2.48
C THR A 41 -16.71 9.36 2.38
N GLY A 42 -17.81 10.06 2.72
CA GLY A 42 -17.81 11.52 2.85
C GLY A 42 -16.87 12.06 3.95
N LYS A 43 -16.25 11.18 4.76
CA LYS A 43 -15.24 11.56 5.76
C LYS A 43 -13.85 11.77 5.17
N MET A 44 -13.65 11.56 3.86
CA MET A 44 -12.40 11.83 3.15
C MET A 44 -11.20 11.11 3.80
N GLU A 45 -11.33 9.81 4.08
CA GLU A 45 -10.33 8.99 4.77
C GLU A 45 -8.96 9.06 4.08
N HIS A 46 -8.93 9.10 2.74
CA HIS A 46 -7.72 9.23 1.93
C HIS A 46 -6.98 10.56 2.08
N ILE A 47 -7.59 11.55 2.73
CA ILE A 47 -7.00 12.84 3.08
C ILE A 47 -6.69 12.86 4.58
N THR A 48 -7.72 12.58 5.39
CA THR A 48 -7.69 12.81 6.84
C THR A 48 -6.69 11.94 7.59
N VAL A 49 -6.41 10.73 7.09
CA VAL A 49 -5.34 9.87 7.65
C VAL A 49 -3.95 10.49 7.54
N PHE A 50 -3.75 11.43 6.62
CA PHE A 50 -2.48 12.10 6.41
C PHE A 50 -2.39 13.48 7.08
N ASP A 51 -3.47 14.00 7.68
CA ASP A 51 -3.56 15.32 8.31
C ASP A 51 -2.50 15.56 9.40
N GLY A 52 -2.10 16.82 9.58
CA GLY A 52 -1.03 17.21 10.50
C GLY A 52 0.36 17.12 9.84
N ASP A 53 1.41 16.80 10.61
CA ASP A 53 2.76 16.66 10.03
C ASP A 53 2.87 15.34 9.26
N TYR A 54 2.70 15.42 7.93
CA TYR A 54 2.76 14.28 7.03
C TYR A 54 4.16 13.64 6.95
N ARG A 55 5.22 14.36 7.38
CA ARG A 55 6.60 13.85 7.37
C ARG A 55 6.82 12.71 8.36
N ASN A 56 5.97 12.60 9.38
CA ASN A 56 6.00 11.53 10.37
C ASN A 56 5.09 10.35 9.98
N LYS A 57 4.60 10.31 8.74
CA LYS A 57 3.69 9.28 8.24
C LYS A 57 4.32 8.52 7.08
N VAL A 58 3.97 7.25 7.00
CA VAL A 58 4.39 6.36 5.91
C VAL A 58 3.15 5.61 5.42
N LEU A 59 2.94 5.60 4.11
CA LEU A 59 2.00 4.69 3.47
C LEU A 59 2.76 3.41 3.08
N LEU A 60 2.48 2.31 3.78
CA LEU A 60 3.05 1.00 3.50
C LEU A 60 2.02 0.13 2.75
N ILE A 61 2.31 -0.21 1.50
CA ILE A 61 1.51 -1.17 0.72
C ILE A 61 2.23 -2.52 0.75
N CYS A 62 1.74 -3.43 1.60
CA CYS A 62 2.35 -4.73 1.84
C CYS A 62 1.30 -5.82 2.15
N PRO A 63 1.19 -6.87 1.34
CA PRO A 63 1.81 -7.02 0.02
C PRO A 63 1.19 -6.07 -1.02
N ALA A 64 1.97 -5.74 -2.06
CA ALA A 64 1.52 -5.05 -3.26
C ALA A 64 1.43 -6.05 -4.43
N THR A 65 0.23 -6.21 -4.96
CA THR A 65 -0.03 -7.13 -6.08
C THR A 65 0.37 -6.53 -7.43
N TYR A 66 0.43 -7.37 -8.47
CA TYR A 66 0.66 -6.92 -9.85
C TYR A 66 -0.35 -5.85 -10.29
N ASP A 67 -1.63 -6.07 -9.98
CA ASP A 67 -2.73 -5.16 -10.31
C ASP A 67 -2.54 -3.78 -9.66
N GLN A 68 -2.25 -3.75 -8.35
CA GLN A 68 -2.00 -2.51 -7.63
C GLN A 68 -0.82 -1.73 -8.21
N ILE A 69 0.32 -2.39 -8.43
CA ILE A 69 1.51 -1.72 -8.99
C ILE A 69 1.23 -1.18 -10.39
N GLY A 70 0.51 -1.93 -11.23
CA GLY A 70 0.10 -1.48 -12.56
C GLY A 70 -0.82 -0.26 -12.51
N LYS A 71 -1.79 -0.25 -11.59
CA LYS A 71 -2.70 0.89 -11.37
C LYS A 71 -1.97 2.12 -10.86
N PHE A 72 -1.09 1.97 -9.87
CA PHE A 72 -0.26 3.05 -9.33
C PHE A 72 0.59 3.69 -10.42
N ALA A 73 1.28 2.87 -11.23
CA ALA A 73 2.12 3.35 -12.32
C ALA A 73 1.32 4.03 -13.44
N SER A 74 0.03 3.70 -13.59
CA SER A 74 -0.87 4.26 -14.59
C SER A 74 -1.72 5.44 -14.08
N GLY A 75 -1.65 5.76 -12.78
CA GLY A 75 -2.48 6.81 -12.17
C GLY A 75 -3.96 6.42 -12.03
N ILE A 76 -4.28 5.12 -11.97
CA ILE A 76 -5.65 4.64 -11.77
C ILE A 76 -5.93 4.59 -10.27
N ALA A 77 -6.96 5.31 -9.84
CA ALA A 77 -7.38 5.47 -8.44
C ALA A 77 -8.84 5.04 -8.22
N ASP A 78 -9.20 3.84 -8.69
CA ASP A 78 -10.56 3.30 -8.71
C ASP A 78 -10.94 2.51 -7.45
N GLY A 79 -10.02 2.36 -6.49
CA GLY A 79 -10.23 1.70 -5.22
C GLY A 79 -9.64 2.47 -4.05
N THR A 80 -9.97 2.03 -2.83
CA THR A 80 -9.55 2.68 -1.58
C THR A 80 -8.03 2.80 -1.47
N VAL A 81 -7.30 1.71 -1.71
CA VAL A 81 -5.83 1.72 -1.59
C VAL A 81 -5.19 2.59 -2.68
N GLU A 82 -5.72 2.54 -3.89
CA GLU A 82 -5.23 3.30 -5.04
C GLU A 82 -5.47 4.81 -4.87
N ALA A 83 -6.62 5.22 -4.33
CA ALA A 83 -6.90 6.61 -4.00
C ALA A 83 -6.02 7.12 -2.85
N MET A 84 -5.79 6.31 -1.82
CA MET A 84 -4.83 6.62 -0.74
C MET A 84 -3.42 6.83 -1.31
N PHE A 85 -2.98 5.95 -2.20
CA PHE A 85 -1.68 6.05 -2.89
C PHE A 85 -1.58 7.34 -3.69
N ALA A 86 -2.59 7.65 -4.52
CA ALA A 86 -2.59 8.84 -5.36
C ALA A 86 -2.48 10.12 -4.54
N TYR A 87 -3.27 10.24 -3.46
CA TYR A 87 -3.20 11.38 -2.56
C TYR A 87 -1.84 11.46 -1.85
N ALA A 88 -1.38 10.36 -1.24
CA ALA A 88 -0.11 10.30 -0.52
C ALA A 88 1.07 10.72 -1.40
N LEU A 89 1.10 10.26 -2.66
CA LEU A 89 2.16 10.60 -3.61
C LEU A 89 2.13 12.09 -3.97
N GLY A 90 0.95 12.62 -4.29
CA GLY A 90 0.78 14.04 -4.61
C GLY A 90 1.09 14.98 -3.44
N HIS A 91 0.82 14.53 -2.21
CA HIS A 91 1.09 15.27 -0.98
C HIS A 91 2.55 15.17 -0.50
N GLY A 92 3.34 14.24 -1.05
CA GLY A 92 4.74 14.03 -0.66
C GLY A 92 4.92 13.17 0.60
N VAL A 93 3.93 12.36 0.96
CA VAL A 93 4.05 11.34 2.02
C VAL A 93 5.05 10.28 1.57
N ARG A 94 5.83 9.73 2.51
CA ARG A 94 6.74 8.61 2.19
C ARG A 94 5.94 7.36 1.89
N ILE A 95 6.18 6.76 0.73
CA ILE A 95 5.48 5.54 0.29
C ILE A 95 6.47 4.38 0.21
N VAL A 96 6.10 3.24 0.80
CA VAL A 96 6.81 1.97 0.68
C VAL A 96 5.92 0.93 0.03
N ILE A 97 6.41 0.29 -1.03
CA ILE A 97 5.70 -0.76 -1.77
C ILE A 97 6.49 -2.06 -1.63
N VAL A 98 5.82 -3.14 -1.25
CA VAL A 98 6.41 -4.48 -1.11
C VAL A 98 5.77 -5.43 -2.11
N PRO A 99 6.32 -5.60 -3.32
CA PRO A 99 5.75 -6.46 -4.35
C PRO A 99 5.69 -7.92 -3.90
N ALA A 100 4.55 -8.57 -4.08
CA ALA A 100 4.40 -10.01 -3.89
C ALA A 100 3.49 -10.61 -4.97
N MET A 101 4.07 -11.53 -5.76
CA MET A 101 3.41 -12.20 -6.89
C MET A 101 4.26 -13.39 -7.34
N HIS A 102 3.73 -14.19 -8.27
CA HIS A 102 4.50 -15.24 -8.93
C HIS A 102 5.75 -14.68 -9.62
N LEU A 103 6.85 -15.45 -9.64
CA LEU A 103 8.14 -14.98 -10.17
C LEU A 103 8.06 -14.51 -11.62
N ASP A 104 7.33 -15.21 -12.48
CA ASP A 104 7.14 -14.80 -13.88
C ASP A 104 6.36 -13.50 -14.03
N MET A 105 5.40 -13.24 -13.14
CA MET A 105 4.68 -11.96 -13.11
C MET A 105 5.61 -10.83 -12.68
N TYR A 106 6.50 -11.10 -11.72
CA TYR A 106 7.50 -10.14 -11.29
C TYR A 106 8.51 -9.85 -12.41
N ARG A 107 9.00 -10.88 -13.11
CA ARG A 107 9.92 -10.76 -14.25
C ARG A 107 9.30 -10.16 -15.51
N ASN A 108 7.98 -9.98 -15.54
CA ASN A 108 7.29 -9.36 -16.67
C ASN A 108 7.89 -7.97 -16.99
N PRO A 109 8.26 -7.68 -18.25
CA PRO A 109 8.83 -6.38 -18.63
C PRO A 109 7.96 -5.18 -18.25
N ILE A 110 6.63 -5.29 -18.35
CA ILE A 110 5.67 -4.25 -17.96
C ILE A 110 5.76 -4.00 -16.45
N MET A 111 5.88 -5.06 -15.65
CA MET A 111 6.05 -4.93 -14.20
C MET A 111 7.37 -4.24 -13.86
N GLN A 112 8.46 -4.62 -14.51
CA GLN A 112 9.77 -4.00 -14.29
C GLN A 112 9.76 -2.52 -14.68
N GLU A 113 9.12 -2.15 -15.79
CA GLU A 113 8.96 -0.75 -16.19
C GLU A 113 8.12 0.04 -15.18
N ASN A 114 7.01 -0.53 -14.70
CA ASN A 114 6.15 0.07 -13.68
C ASN A 114 6.90 0.31 -12.37
N ILE A 115 7.67 -0.68 -11.90
CA ILE A 115 8.52 -0.57 -10.72
C ILE A 115 9.53 0.58 -10.90
N GLN A 116 10.24 0.62 -12.03
CA GLN A 116 11.20 1.68 -12.30
C GLN A 116 10.54 3.06 -12.37
N LYS A 117 9.36 3.16 -13.00
CA LYS A 117 8.57 4.39 -13.09
C LYS A 117 8.19 4.90 -11.70
N LEU A 118 7.68 4.02 -10.84
CA LEU A 118 7.31 4.36 -9.47
C LEU A 118 8.51 4.76 -8.62
N ARG A 119 9.67 4.11 -8.78
CA ARG A 119 10.93 4.54 -8.13
C ARG A 119 11.32 5.95 -8.54
N ARG A 120 11.22 6.29 -9.84
CA ARG A 120 11.52 7.65 -10.35
C ARG A 120 10.60 8.72 -9.76
N PHE A 121 9.35 8.36 -9.43
CA PHE A 121 8.41 9.26 -8.76
C PHE A 121 8.57 9.33 -7.23
N GLY A 122 9.62 8.72 -6.67
CA GLY A 122 9.96 8.87 -5.25
C GLY A 122 9.35 7.82 -4.33
N THR A 123 8.70 6.77 -4.87
CA THR A 123 8.27 5.63 -4.06
C THR A 123 9.45 4.73 -3.72
N PHE A 124 9.46 4.17 -2.52
CA PHE A 124 10.45 3.19 -2.10
C PHE A 124 9.93 1.78 -2.34
N ILE A 125 10.49 1.07 -3.30
CA ILE A 125 10.12 -0.32 -3.59
C ILE A 125 11.12 -1.25 -2.91
N LEU A 126 10.59 -2.16 -2.09
CA LEU A 126 11.33 -3.24 -1.45
C LEU A 126 11.23 -4.48 -2.34
N ASP A 127 12.30 -4.80 -3.07
CA ASP A 127 12.30 -5.93 -3.99
C ASP A 127 12.10 -7.26 -3.22
N PRO A 128 11.40 -8.25 -3.82
CA PRO A 128 11.17 -9.54 -3.18
C PRO A 128 12.48 -10.31 -3.02
N ILE A 129 12.54 -11.15 -1.99
CA ILE A 129 13.60 -12.16 -1.85
C ILE A 129 13.26 -13.29 -2.84
N ILE A 130 14.16 -13.56 -3.78
CA ILE A 130 14.04 -14.65 -4.73
C ILE A 130 14.88 -15.81 -4.19
N GLU A 131 14.22 -16.84 -3.68
CA GLU A 131 14.86 -18.11 -3.37
C GLU A 131 14.68 -19.04 -4.57
N ASP A 132 15.79 -19.40 -5.22
CA ASP A 132 15.80 -20.52 -6.15
C ASP A 132 15.72 -21.79 -5.29
N GLY A 133 14.63 -22.55 -5.45
CA GLY A 133 14.44 -23.85 -4.78
C GLY A 133 15.43 -24.91 -5.26
#